data_AF-A0A950YYI0-F1
#
_entry.id   AF-A0A950YYI0-F1
#
_cell.length_a   1.000
_cell.length_b   1.000
_cell.length_c   1.000
_cell.angle_alpha   90.00
_cell.angle_beta   90.00
_cell.angle_gamma   90.00
#
_symmetry.space_group_name_H-M   'P 1'
#
loop_
_entity.id
_entity.type
_entity.pdbx_description
1 polymer ?
#
loop_
_entity_poly.entity_id
_entity_poly.type
_entity_poly.pdbx_seq_one_letter_code
_entity_poly.pdbx_strand_id
1 'polypeptide(L)'
;MDARATPSDVERRGIGDITPDDLIDLAQNHKTMIPIARGELAAGGLRLQVRPEVVDDTDLLAGVSGSSNLLLLHTDLMGTIGIISINPGVDQTAYGLFSDLIDIAKSL
;
A
#
# COMPACT_ATOMS: atom_id res chain seq x y z
N MET A 1 -10.14 12.33 -4.03
CA MET A 1 -9.05 13.32 -3.91
C MET A 1 -8.76 14.06 -5.21
N ASP A 2 -9.13 13.55 -6.41
CA ASP A 2 -8.96 14.19 -7.74
C ASP A 2 -7.65 14.98 -7.92
N ALA A 3 -6.56 14.41 -7.43
CA ALA A 3 -5.35 15.16 -7.14
C ALA A 3 -4.45 15.38 -8.37
N ARG A 4 -4.79 14.76 -9.52
CA ARG A 4 -4.06 14.83 -10.80
C ARG A 4 -2.53 14.66 -10.67
N ALA A 5 -2.11 13.85 -9.71
CA ALA A 5 -0.70 13.60 -9.44
C ALA A 5 -0.10 12.60 -10.44
N THR A 6 1.19 12.73 -10.65
CA THR A 6 2.03 11.88 -11.50
C THR A 6 3.03 11.11 -10.64
N PRO A 7 3.66 10.05 -11.16
CA PRO A 7 4.73 9.35 -10.42
C PRO A 7 5.91 10.25 -10.01
N SER A 8 6.13 11.36 -10.72
CA SER A 8 7.17 12.35 -10.39
C SER A 8 6.88 13.14 -9.12
N ASP A 9 5.60 13.23 -8.72
CA ASP A 9 5.15 13.93 -7.53
C ASP A 9 5.28 13.08 -6.25
N VAL A 10 5.77 11.84 -6.38
CA VAL A 10 5.89 10.88 -5.28
C VAL A 10 7.33 10.84 -4.76
N GLU A 11 7.50 11.14 -3.47
CA GLU A 11 8.78 10.94 -2.77
C GLU A 11 9.05 9.44 -2.64
N ARG A 12 10.23 8.98 -3.08
CA ARG A 12 10.52 7.55 -3.21
C ARG A 12 11.86 7.17 -2.61
N ARG A 13 11.84 6.17 -1.73
CA ARG A 13 13.02 5.46 -1.22
C ARG A 13 12.81 3.96 -1.42
N GLY A 14 13.78 3.29 -2.04
CA GLY A 14 13.76 1.84 -2.22
C GLY A 14 14.17 1.07 -0.95
N ILE A 15 14.17 -0.25 -1.06
CA ILE A 15 14.66 -1.18 -0.02
C ILE A 15 16.14 -1.58 -0.19
N GLY A 16 16.83 -1.03 -1.20
CA GLY A 16 18.14 -1.53 -1.64
C GLY A 16 19.27 -1.44 -0.60
N ASP A 17 19.17 -0.51 0.34
CA ASP A 17 20.17 -0.30 1.40
C ASP A 17 19.80 -1.03 2.72
N ILE A 18 18.72 -1.80 2.74
CA ILE A 18 18.28 -2.54 3.94
C ILE A 18 19.03 -3.87 4.04
N THR A 19 19.61 -4.12 5.20
CA THR A 19 20.36 -5.35 5.49
C THR A 19 19.53 -6.35 6.30
N PRO A 20 19.89 -7.64 6.29
CA PRO A 20 19.29 -8.62 7.19
C PRO A 20 19.48 -8.28 8.68
N ASP A 21 20.61 -7.67 9.04
CA ASP A 21 20.90 -7.28 10.43
C ASP A 21 19.94 -6.20 10.91
N ASP A 22 19.59 -5.23 10.05
CA ASP A 22 18.57 -4.21 10.37
C ASP A 22 17.22 -4.86 10.74
N LEU A 23 16.82 -5.92 10.02
CA LEU A 23 15.57 -6.62 10.28
C LEU A 23 15.62 -7.47 11.56
N ILE A 24 16.77 -8.08 11.86
CA ILE A 24 16.99 -8.83 13.10
C ILE A 24 16.90 -7.89 14.30
N ASP A 25 17.53 -6.72 14.23
CA ASP A 25 17.51 -5.72 15.30
C ASP A 25 16.09 -5.17 15.53
N LEU A 26 15.32 -4.95 14.46
CA LEU A 26 13.91 -4.57 14.58
C LEU A 26 13.07 -5.67 15.24
N ALA A 27 13.27 -6.93 14.84
CA ALA A 27 12.52 -8.06 15.38
C ALA A 27 12.76 -8.24 16.90
N GLN A 28 13.97 -7.98 17.39
CA GLN A 28 14.29 -7.96 18.83
C GLN A 28 13.48 -6.92 19.61
N ASN A 29 12.97 -5.88 18.93
CA ASN A 29 12.19 -4.80 19.50
C ASN A 29 10.70 -4.87 19.12
N HIS A 30 10.18 -6.05 18.74
CA HIS A 30 8.78 -6.25 18.34
C HIS A 30 8.34 -5.36 17.18
N LYS A 31 9.27 -5.10 16.26
CA LYS A 31 9.05 -4.25 15.10
C LYS A 31 9.45 -4.97 13.82
N THR A 32 8.93 -4.49 12.72
CA THR A 32 9.32 -4.93 11.38
C THR A 32 9.40 -3.73 10.45
N MET A 33 9.97 -3.91 9.27
CA MET A 33 10.04 -2.89 8.24
C MET A 33 9.23 -3.31 7.02
N ILE A 34 8.37 -2.42 6.54
CA ILE A 34 7.46 -2.69 5.43
C ILE A 34 7.54 -1.56 4.41
N PRO A 35 7.67 -1.86 3.11
CA PRO A 35 7.50 -0.86 2.06
C PRO A 35 6.05 -0.38 2.04
N ILE A 36 5.82 0.89 2.37
CA ILE A 36 4.48 1.47 2.40
C ILE A 36 4.38 2.56 1.34
N ALA A 37 3.32 2.49 0.54
CA ALA A 37 2.85 3.59 -0.28
C ALA A 37 1.76 4.35 0.49
N ARG A 38 1.97 5.64 0.74
CA ARG A 38 1.05 6.50 1.50
C ARG A 38 0.67 7.72 0.68
N GLY A 39 -0.63 7.99 0.62
CA GLY A 39 -1.19 9.23 0.11
C GLY A 39 -2.09 9.87 1.17
N GLU A 40 -1.88 11.15 1.45
CA GLU A 40 -2.66 11.91 2.43
C GLU A 40 -2.99 13.29 1.86
N LEU A 41 -4.24 13.73 2.04
CA LEU A 41 -4.61 15.13 1.82
C LEU A 41 -4.60 15.84 3.18
N ALA A 42 -3.55 16.61 3.45
CA ALA A 42 -3.40 17.39 4.66
C ALA A 42 -3.72 18.87 4.42
N ALA A 43 -3.77 19.67 5.49
CA ALA A 43 -3.99 21.12 5.39
C ALA A 43 -2.96 21.84 4.47
N GLY A 44 -1.76 21.28 4.34
CA GLY A 44 -0.70 21.77 3.45
C GLY A 44 -0.74 21.24 2.02
N GLY A 45 -1.78 20.47 1.66
CA GLY A 45 -1.93 19.86 0.33
C GLY A 45 -1.71 18.35 0.31
N LEU A 46 -1.59 17.82 -0.91
CA LEU A 46 -1.38 16.39 -1.16
C LEU A 46 0.05 15.99 -0.80
N ARG A 47 0.21 14.92 -0.02
CA ARG A 47 1.48 14.27 0.24
C ARG A 47 1.45 12.84 -0.28
N LEU A 48 2.43 12.48 -1.11
CA LEU A 48 2.59 11.15 -1.69
C LEU A 48 3.99 10.64 -1.42
N GLN A 49 4.10 9.45 -0.82
CA GLN A 49 5.40 8.84 -0.53
C GLN A 49 5.36 7.32 -0.70
N VAL A 50 6.48 6.75 -1.10
CA VAL A 50 6.75 5.31 -1.06
C VAL A 50 8.10 5.09 -0.41
N ARG A 51 8.12 4.45 0.76
CA ARG A 51 9.36 4.16 1.47
C ARG A 51 9.19 2.98 2.43
N PRO A 52 10.29 2.33 2.81
CA PRO A 52 10.29 1.41 3.94
C PRO A 52 10.01 2.19 5.23
N GLU A 53 9.01 1.76 5.99
CA GLU A 53 8.65 2.30 7.31
C GLU A 53 8.77 1.20 8.37
N VAL A 54 9.23 1.57 9.56
CA VAL A 54 9.25 0.68 10.72
C VAL A 54 7.89 0.74 11.40
N VAL A 55 7.27 -0.42 11.59
CA VAL A 55 5.98 -0.57 12.27
C VAL A 55 6.11 -1.60 13.38
N ASP A 56 5.22 -1.53 14.38
CA ASP A 56 5.12 -2.59 15.38
C ASP A 56 4.59 -3.88 14.74
N ASP A 57 4.98 -5.03 15.27
CA ASP A 57 4.54 -6.35 14.79
C ASP A 57 3.02 -6.57 14.92
N THR A 58 2.37 -5.78 15.77
CA THR A 58 0.91 -5.74 15.96
C THR A 58 0.18 -4.80 14.99
N ASP A 59 0.89 -4.02 14.18
CA ASP A 59 0.27 -3.17 13.16
C ASP A 59 -0.41 -4.04 12.09
N LEU A 60 -1.58 -3.63 11.61
CA LEU A 60 -2.31 -4.34 10.55
C LEU A 60 -1.47 -4.53 9.29
N LEU A 61 -0.62 -3.55 8.96
CA LEU A 61 0.30 -3.62 7.82
C LEU A 61 1.36 -4.70 8.01
N ALA A 62 1.74 -5.04 9.24
CA ALA A 62 2.66 -6.15 9.53
C ALA A 62 2.03 -7.53 9.37
N GLY A 63 0.70 -7.62 9.28
CA GLY A 63 -0.02 -8.88 9.10
C GLY A 63 0.04 -9.47 7.69
N VAL A 64 0.55 -8.75 6.69
CA VAL A 64 0.64 -9.24 5.31
C VAL A 64 2.03 -9.81 4.99
N SER A 65 2.04 -10.92 4.24
CA SER A 65 3.26 -11.63 3.85
C SER A 65 3.18 -12.19 2.43
N GLY A 66 4.35 -12.58 1.90
CA GLY A 66 4.45 -13.13 0.55
C GLY A 66 4.09 -12.08 -0.52
N SER A 67 3.23 -12.47 -1.47
CA SER A 67 2.71 -11.57 -2.51
C SER A 67 1.40 -10.87 -2.10
N SER A 68 0.96 -11.05 -0.86
CA SER A 68 -0.26 -10.43 -0.36
C SER A 68 -0.13 -8.91 -0.25
N ASN A 69 -1.23 -8.20 -0.47
CA ASN A 69 -1.30 -6.74 -0.40
C ASN A 69 -2.40 -6.31 0.55
N LEU A 70 -2.19 -5.21 1.29
CA LEU A 70 -3.18 -4.58 2.17
C LEU A 70 -3.29 -3.09 1.83
N LEU A 71 -4.52 -2.62 1.62
CA LEU A 71 -4.86 -1.21 1.46
C LEU A 71 -5.68 -0.76 2.66
N LEU A 72 -5.21 0.28 3.35
CA LEU A 72 -5.97 0.97 4.40
C LEU A 72 -6.45 2.31 3.88
N LEU A 73 -7.77 2.52 3.92
CA LEU A 73 -8.43 3.77 3.59
C LEU A 73 -8.90 4.44 4.88
N HIS A 74 -8.26 5.55 5.24
CA HIS A 74 -8.72 6.37 6.35
C HIS A 74 -9.77 7.36 5.84
N THR A 75 -10.97 7.25 6.39
CA THR A 75 -12.11 8.12 6.05
C THR A 75 -12.49 8.98 7.24
N ASP A 76 -13.16 10.08 6.98
CA ASP A 76 -13.64 11.03 7.99
C ASP A 76 -14.82 10.48 8.81
N LEU A 77 -15.75 9.79 8.15
CA LEU A 77 -17.00 9.31 8.76
C LEU A 77 -17.05 7.79 8.97
N MET A 78 -16.52 7.00 8.03
CA MET A 78 -16.59 5.53 8.09
C MET A 78 -15.40 4.90 8.84
N GLY A 79 -14.54 5.72 9.44
CA GLY A 79 -13.31 5.26 10.09
C GLY A 79 -12.32 4.67 9.08
N THR A 80 -11.58 3.64 9.49
CA THR A 80 -10.58 2.99 8.64
C THR A 80 -11.15 1.73 8.00
N ILE A 81 -11.07 1.64 6.67
CA ILE A 81 -11.47 0.47 5.89
C ILE A 81 -10.22 -0.26 5.40
N GLY A 82 -10.13 -1.56 5.65
CA GLY A 82 -9.05 -2.41 5.17
C GLY A 82 -9.51 -3.32 4.03
N ILE A 83 -8.71 -3.39 2.97
CA ILE A 83 -8.91 -4.31 1.84
C ILE A 83 -7.65 -5.16 1.70
N ILE A 84 -7.79 -6.48 1.82
CA ILE A 84 -6.68 -7.42 1.73
C ILE A 84 -6.84 -8.31 0.50
N SER A 85 -5.75 -8.51 -0.23
CA SER A 85 -5.60 -9.54 -1.24
C SER A 85 -4.54 -10.53 -0.76
N ILE A 86 -4.91 -11.79 -0.56
CA ILE A 86 -4.03 -12.82 0.00
C ILE A 86 -3.48 -13.67 -1.16
N ASN A 87 -2.16 -13.63 -1.33
CA ASN A 87 -1.43 -14.38 -2.35
C ASN A 87 -2.09 -14.34 -3.75
N PRO A 88 -2.35 -13.16 -4.32
CA PRO A 88 -2.96 -13.06 -5.64
C PRO A 88 -2.08 -13.71 -6.72
N GLY A 89 -2.73 -14.33 -7.69
CA GLY A 89 -2.13 -14.82 -8.92
C GLY A 89 -2.42 -13.90 -10.11
N VAL A 90 -2.10 -14.39 -11.30
CA VAL A 90 -2.32 -13.66 -12.55
C VAL A 90 -3.80 -13.48 -12.88
N ASP A 91 -4.66 -14.41 -12.44
CA ASP A 91 -6.09 -14.41 -12.73
C ASP A 91 -6.80 -13.19 -12.15
N GLN A 92 -6.40 -12.73 -10.96
CA GLN A 92 -6.96 -11.51 -10.34
C GLN A 92 -6.67 -10.27 -11.19
N THR A 93 -5.48 -10.21 -11.80
CA THR A 93 -5.12 -9.12 -12.72
C THR A 93 -5.94 -9.20 -14.00
N ALA A 94 -6.11 -10.41 -14.56
CA ALA A 94 -6.92 -10.64 -15.75
C ALA A 94 -8.40 -10.29 -15.53
N TYR A 95 -8.94 -10.58 -14.34
CA TYR A 95 -10.31 -10.24 -13.99
C TYR A 95 -10.54 -8.73 -13.92
N GLY A 96 -9.54 -7.95 -13.48
CA GLY A 96 -9.61 -6.48 -13.55
C GLY A 96 -9.87 -6.00 -14.98
N LEU A 97 -9.06 -6.46 -15.95
CA LEU A 97 -9.25 -6.13 -17.37
C LEU A 97 -10.61 -6.58 -17.90
N PHE A 98 -11.04 -7.80 -17.56
CA PHE A 98 -12.33 -8.32 -18.02
C PHE A 98 -13.51 -7.50 -17.48
N SER A 99 -13.47 -7.13 -16.18
CA SER A 99 -14.48 -6.27 -15.57
C SER A 99 -14.59 -4.93 -16.29
N ASP A 100 -13.46 -4.28 -16.55
CA ASP A 100 -13.41 -3.00 -17.26
C ASP A 100 -14.03 -3.12 -18.67
N LEU A 101 -13.73 -4.20 -19.40
CA LEU A 101 -14.30 -4.45 -20.73
C LEU A 101 -15.82 -4.63 -20.70
N ILE A 102 -16.34 -5.35 -19.70
CA ILE A 102 -17.78 -5.53 -19.51
C ILE A 102 -18.46 -4.19 -19.20
N ASP A 103 -17.86 -3.34 -18.38
CA ASP A 103 -18.43 -2.04 -18.06
C ASP A 103 -18.41 -1.09 -19.26
N ILE A 104 -17.34 -1.10 -20.07
CA ILE A 104 -17.33 -0.41 -21.37
C ILE A 104 -18.47 -0.91 -22.25
N ALA A 105 -18.63 -2.23 -22.40
CA ALA A 105 -19.65 -2.81 -23.26
C ALA A 105 -21.09 -2.46 -22.84
N LYS A 106 -21.36 -2.26 -21.54
CA LYS A 106 -22.66 -1.78 -21.05
C LYS A 106 -22.92 -0.30 -21.33
N SER A 107 -21.86 0.47 -21.55
CA SER A 107 -21.92 1.93 -21.77
C SER A 107 -22.01 2.33 -23.25
N LEU A 108 -21.90 1.35 -24.16
CA LEU A 108 -22.12 1.50 -25.60
C LEU A 108 -23.60 1.32 -25.96
#